data_AF-A0AAU2RZL9-F1
#
_entry.id   AF-A0AAU2RZL9-F1
#
_cell.length_a   1.000
_cell.length_b   1.000
_cell.length_c   1.000
_cell.angle_alpha   90.00
_cell.angle_beta   90.00
_cell.angle_gamma   90.00
#
_symmetry.space_group_name_H-M   'P 1'
#
loop_
_entity.id
_entity.type
_entity.pdbx_description
1 polymer ?
#
loop_
_entity_poly.entity_id
_entity_poly.type
_entity_poly.pdbx_seq_one_letter_code
_entity_poly.pdbx_strand_id
1 'polypeptide(L)'
;MDEEEAWVNARILFQALRDHDGADVYTGVVEPWLARARLAYREALTTGVELLVATAVEGPDERCGDLLWELYALSRVSDVLLTGFQPAGEHAGVWPAVSRTEYLGLFTGLGLTPFEESDVFDPFLHEIVEVEQAEDPDEPVRITDVVWPGLWFGSLLFSRAGVRVRAGVRHAERGVADRSPLYWTYLRRHRPTVDLSQGWGSNSQWRTDFRVDLRNASGDEVNACGREDVDAEDWTARGLSPEERRELLRHRCLVRTPAHEGAAGEEFFPFDWRM
;
A
#
# COMPACT_ATOMS: atom_id res chain seq x y z
N MET A 1 3.10 -32.11 17.23
CA MET A 1 4.23 -31.38 16.60
C MET A 1 3.55 -30.68 15.47
N ASP A 2 3.01 -29.53 15.82
CA ASP A 2 1.77 -29.02 15.22
C ASP A 2 2.13 -28.21 13.99
N GLU A 3 1.43 -28.49 12.89
CA GLU A 3 1.57 -27.77 11.62
C GLU A 3 1.27 -26.26 11.76
N GLU A 4 0.71 -25.83 12.91
CA GLU A 4 0.50 -24.42 13.29
C GLU A 4 1.80 -23.62 13.52
N GLU A 5 2.95 -24.27 13.73
CA GLU A 5 4.25 -23.57 13.93
C GLU A 5 4.91 -23.11 12.62
N ALA A 6 4.31 -23.38 11.45
CA ALA A 6 4.95 -23.18 10.15
C ALA A 6 4.94 -21.73 9.64
N TRP A 7 4.05 -20.86 10.14
CA TRP A 7 3.99 -19.45 9.74
C TRP A 7 4.69 -18.57 10.77
N VAL A 8 5.79 -17.94 10.36
CA VAL A 8 6.36 -16.82 11.10
C VAL A 8 5.47 -15.61 10.83
N ASN A 9 4.39 -15.52 11.59
CA ASN A 9 3.30 -14.56 11.37
C ASN A 9 3.81 -13.11 11.48
N ALA A 10 3.70 -12.33 10.41
CA ALA A 10 4.12 -10.92 10.33
C ALA A 10 3.38 -10.02 11.33
N ARG A 11 2.22 -10.43 11.84
CA ARG A 11 1.57 -9.81 13.00
C ARG A 11 2.48 -9.78 14.23
N ILE A 12 3.25 -10.84 14.46
CA ILE A 12 4.19 -10.92 15.59
C ILE A 12 5.30 -9.90 15.40
N LEU A 13 5.80 -9.72 14.17
CA LEU A 13 6.77 -8.67 13.87
C LEU A 13 6.17 -7.29 14.12
N PHE A 14 4.96 -7.03 13.63
CA PHE A 14 4.27 -5.76 13.87
C PHE A 14 4.12 -5.47 15.37
N GLN A 15 3.71 -6.47 16.17
CA GLN A 15 3.60 -6.33 17.62
C GLN A 15 4.94 -6.05 18.27
N ALA A 16 5.99 -6.77 17.89
CA ALA A 16 7.33 -6.57 18.41
C ALA A 16 7.88 -5.17 18.06
N LEU A 17 7.63 -4.66 16.86
CA LEU A 17 7.99 -3.29 16.47
C LEU A 17 7.28 -2.23 17.32
N ARG A 18 6.01 -2.47 17.63
CA ARG A 18 5.20 -1.55 18.45
C ARG A 18 5.66 -1.52 19.91
N ASP A 19 6.06 -2.67 20.43
CA ASP A 19 6.41 -2.84 21.84
C ASP A 19 7.91 -2.58 22.10
N HIS A 20 8.70 -2.23 21.07
CA HIS A 20 10.14 -1.97 21.17
C HIS A 20 10.46 -0.51 21.51
N ASP A 21 10.95 -0.29 22.73
CA ASP A 21 11.44 1.01 23.21
C ASP A 21 12.97 1.13 22.97
N GLY A 22 13.42 1.19 21.72
CA GLY A 22 14.85 1.26 21.39
C GLY A 22 15.18 1.79 19.99
N ALA A 23 16.37 2.37 19.85
CA ALA A 23 16.87 2.89 18.56
C ALA A 23 17.47 1.79 17.65
N ASP A 24 17.62 0.58 18.16
CA ASP A 24 18.25 -0.58 17.53
C ASP A 24 17.23 -1.60 17.01
N VAL A 25 16.04 -1.13 16.62
CA VAL A 25 14.91 -1.97 16.22
C VAL A 25 15.28 -3.01 15.16
N TYR A 26 16.16 -2.65 14.22
CA TYR A 26 16.54 -3.55 13.15
C TYR A 26 17.31 -4.76 13.70
N THR A 27 18.40 -4.53 14.43
CA THR A 27 19.21 -5.60 15.02
C THR A 27 18.52 -6.32 16.17
N GLY A 28 17.66 -5.63 16.93
CA GLY A 28 16.98 -6.17 18.12
C GLY A 28 15.70 -6.95 17.80
N VAL A 29 15.00 -6.59 16.71
CA VAL A 29 13.67 -7.15 16.39
C VAL A 29 13.64 -7.76 14.98
N VAL A 30 14.03 -6.99 13.97
CA VAL A 30 13.86 -7.38 12.56
C VAL A 30 14.81 -8.52 12.17
N GLU A 31 16.11 -8.41 12.45
CA GLU A 31 17.08 -9.45 12.13
C GLU A 31 16.78 -10.79 12.84
N PRO A 32 16.48 -10.83 14.15
CA PRO A 32 16.09 -12.08 14.81
C PRO A 32 14.80 -12.67 14.24
N TRP A 33 13.82 -11.82 13.90
CA TRP A 33 12.59 -12.28 13.27
C TRP A 33 12.86 -12.89 11.89
N LEU A 34 13.69 -12.24 11.06
CA LEU A 34 14.11 -12.76 9.76
C LEU A 34 14.91 -14.07 9.89
N ALA A 35 15.82 -14.16 10.85
CA ALA A 35 16.57 -15.38 11.11
C ALA A 35 15.65 -16.55 11.53
N ARG A 36 14.54 -16.23 12.22
CA ARG A 36 13.48 -17.19 12.54
C ARG A 36 12.55 -17.47 11.37
N ALA A 37 12.32 -16.50 10.49
CA ALA A 37 11.64 -16.66 9.21
C ALA A 37 12.47 -17.60 8.33
N ARG A 38 12.24 -18.90 8.54
CA ARG A 38 12.99 -19.96 7.88
C ARG A 38 12.77 -19.91 6.37
N LEU A 39 13.64 -20.59 5.63
CA LEU A 39 13.48 -20.81 4.18
C LEU A 39 12.05 -21.25 3.81
N ALA A 40 11.45 -22.12 4.62
CA ALA A 40 10.06 -22.57 4.43
C ALA A 40 9.02 -21.44 4.41
N TYR A 41 9.18 -20.38 5.22
CA TYR A 41 8.27 -19.25 5.21
C TYR A 41 8.38 -18.46 3.89
N ARG A 42 9.62 -18.23 3.42
CA ARG A 42 9.86 -17.58 2.13
C ARG A 42 9.31 -18.39 0.97
N GLU A 43 9.51 -19.71 0.99
CA GLU A 43 8.97 -20.63 -0.01
C GLU A 43 7.44 -20.62 0.00
N ALA A 44 6.82 -20.61 1.19
CA ALA A 44 5.37 -20.52 1.34
C ALA A 44 4.81 -19.20 0.80
N LEU A 45 5.44 -18.06 1.12
CA LEU A 45 5.08 -16.75 0.55
C LEU A 45 5.19 -16.77 -0.97
N THR A 46 6.30 -17.27 -1.52
CA THR A 46 6.54 -17.31 -2.97
C THR A 46 5.48 -18.16 -3.67
N THR A 47 5.26 -19.38 -3.19
CA THR A 47 4.26 -20.32 -3.74
C THR A 47 2.85 -19.73 -3.64
N GLY A 48 2.53 -19.10 -2.51
CA GLY A 48 1.26 -18.44 -2.30
C GLY A 48 1.04 -17.30 -3.29
N VAL A 49 2.04 -16.42 -3.45
CA VAL A 49 1.97 -15.29 -4.38
C VAL A 49 1.80 -15.77 -5.82
N GLU A 50 2.50 -16.82 -6.23
CA GLU A 50 2.33 -17.44 -7.55
C GLU A 50 0.89 -17.92 -7.78
N LEU A 51 0.29 -18.61 -6.79
CA LEU A 51 -1.10 -19.04 -6.85
C LEU A 51 -2.08 -17.86 -6.88
N LEU A 52 -1.84 -16.84 -6.04
CA LEU A 52 -2.67 -15.64 -5.99
C LEU A 52 -2.65 -14.92 -7.33
N VAL A 53 -1.48 -14.68 -7.91
CA VAL A 53 -1.33 -14.03 -9.22
C VAL A 53 -2.05 -14.82 -10.31
N ALA A 54 -2.00 -16.16 -10.27
CA ALA A 54 -2.66 -17.01 -11.25
C ALA A 54 -4.19 -17.00 -11.16
N THR A 55 -4.77 -16.61 -10.01
CA THR A 55 -6.21 -16.76 -9.75
C THR A 55 -6.94 -15.45 -9.45
N ALA A 56 -6.23 -14.38 -9.09
CA ALA A 56 -6.82 -13.15 -8.56
C ALA A 56 -7.95 -12.55 -9.42
N VAL A 57 -7.77 -12.49 -10.75
CA VAL A 57 -8.71 -11.83 -11.68
C VAL A 57 -10.05 -12.56 -11.79
N GLU A 58 -10.03 -13.89 -11.75
CA GLU A 58 -11.25 -14.72 -11.79
C GLU A 58 -11.90 -14.86 -10.40
N GLY A 59 -11.20 -14.41 -9.37
CA GLY A 59 -11.51 -14.62 -7.96
C GLY A 59 -10.40 -15.46 -7.32
N PRO A 60 -9.73 -14.96 -6.26
CA PRO A 60 -8.61 -15.66 -5.66
C PRO A 60 -9.03 -17.05 -5.15
N ASP A 61 -8.19 -18.05 -5.40
CA ASP A 61 -8.38 -19.39 -4.86
C ASP A 61 -8.54 -19.33 -3.33
N GLU A 62 -9.45 -20.13 -2.75
CA GLU A 62 -9.74 -20.15 -1.31
C GLU A 62 -8.47 -20.35 -0.45
N ARG A 63 -7.47 -21.07 -0.99
CA ARG A 63 -6.17 -21.29 -0.34
C ARG A 63 -5.33 -20.02 -0.20
N CYS A 64 -5.67 -18.94 -0.90
CA CYS A 64 -4.99 -17.65 -0.80
C CYS A 64 -5.43 -16.83 0.42
N GLY A 65 -6.48 -17.23 1.15
CA GLY A 65 -7.00 -16.45 2.28
C GLY A 65 -5.95 -16.12 3.35
N ASP A 66 -5.26 -17.14 3.86
CA ASP A 66 -4.21 -16.95 4.87
C ASP A 66 -3.03 -16.12 4.33
N LEU A 67 -2.71 -16.26 3.04
CA LEU A 67 -1.68 -15.45 2.39
C LEU A 67 -2.09 -13.98 2.30
N LEU A 68 -3.33 -13.67 1.95
CA LEU A 68 -3.82 -12.29 1.87
C LEU A 68 -3.73 -11.61 3.24
N TRP A 69 -4.07 -12.33 4.32
CA TRP A 69 -3.93 -11.83 5.68
C TRP A 69 -2.46 -11.62 6.08
N GLU A 70 -1.56 -12.52 5.67
CA GLU A 70 -0.14 -12.37 5.93
C GLU A 70 0.48 -11.20 5.15
N LEU A 71 0.15 -11.05 3.86
CA LEU A 71 0.59 -9.92 3.04
C LEU A 71 0.09 -8.59 3.61
N TYR A 72 -1.14 -8.57 4.13
CA TYR A 72 -1.67 -7.43 4.85
C TYR A 72 -0.91 -7.15 6.15
N ALA A 73 -0.55 -8.18 6.92
CA ALA A 73 0.27 -8.00 8.10
C ALA A 73 1.68 -7.46 7.75
N LEU A 74 2.29 -7.94 6.65
CA LEU A 74 3.55 -7.42 6.12
C LEU A 74 3.42 -5.97 5.63
N SER A 75 2.30 -5.60 5.00
CA SER A 75 2.07 -4.22 4.56
C SER A 75 2.00 -3.25 5.74
N ARG A 76 1.42 -3.66 6.86
CA ARG A 76 1.44 -2.89 8.11
C ARG A 76 2.84 -2.74 8.68
N VAL A 77 3.66 -3.78 8.61
CA VAL A 77 5.09 -3.70 8.96
C VAL A 77 5.79 -2.68 8.06
N SER A 78 5.53 -2.71 6.75
CA SER A 78 6.06 -1.71 5.81
C SER A 78 5.64 -0.30 6.22
N ASP A 79 4.34 -0.07 6.44
CA ASP A 79 3.78 1.24 6.78
C ASP A 79 4.44 1.86 8.02
N VAL A 80 4.67 1.07 9.08
CA VAL A 80 5.32 1.58 10.31
C VAL A 80 6.79 1.86 10.11
N LEU A 81 7.52 1.01 9.38
CA LEU A 81 8.93 1.24 9.08
C LEU A 81 9.13 2.42 8.14
N LEU A 82 8.13 2.72 7.31
CA LEU A 82 8.18 3.86 6.40
C LEU A 82 8.04 5.22 7.11
N THR A 83 7.56 5.25 8.36
CA THR A 83 7.30 6.51 9.08
C THR A 83 8.54 7.40 9.23
N GLY A 84 9.73 6.81 9.30
CA GLY A 84 11.01 7.54 9.38
C GLY A 84 11.40 8.29 8.11
N PHE A 85 10.89 7.88 6.94
CA PHE A 85 11.16 8.56 5.66
C PHE A 85 10.12 9.64 5.35
N GLN A 86 8.93 9.53 5.93
CA GLN A 86 7.79 10.38 5.61
C GLN A 86 7.96 11.81 6.15
N PRO A 87 7.38 12.82 5.48
CA PRO A 87 7.29 14.17 6.03
C PRO A 87 6.68 14.19 7.43
N ALA A 88 7.02 15.22 8.21
CA ALA A 88 6.41 15.41 9.51
C ALA A 88 4.89 15.59 9.38
N GLY A 89 4.17 15.09 10.38
CA GLY A 89 2.72 15.17 10.49
C GLY A 89 2.24 14.50 11.78
N GLU A 90 0.94 14.65 12.04
CA GLU A 90 0.29 14.32 13.31
C GLU A 90 -0.54 13.02 13.23
N HIS A 91 -0.59 12.38 12.06
CA HIS A 91 -1.44 11.21 11.82
C HIS A 91 -0.82 9.88 12.26
N ALA A 92 0.44 9.89 12.68
CA ALA A 92 1.11 8.70 13.19
C ALA A 92 1.67 8.93 14.59
N GLY A 93 1.58 7.88 15.43
CA GLY A 93 2.33 7.80 16.67
C GLY A 93 3.84 7.70 16.44
N VAL A 94 4.58 7.60 17.54
CA VAL A 94 6.04 7.38 17.47
C VAL A 94 6.27 5.92 17.08
N TRP A 95 7.01 5.72 15.99
CA TRP A 95 7.43 4.41 15.52
C TRP A 95 8.96 4.36 15.39
N PRO A 96 9.56 3.18 15.51
CA PRO A 96 11.00 3.02 15.29
C PRO A 96 11.41 3.44 13.88
N ALA A 97 12.51 4.17 13.78
CA ALA A 97 13.10 4.54 12.50
C ALA A 97 14.08 3.46 12.03
N VAL A 98 14.09 3.20 10.73
CA VAL A 98 15.08 2.37 10.06
C VAL A 98 15.70 3.14 8.90
N SER A 99 16.93 2.80 8.53
CA SER A 99 17.56 3.27 7.31
C SER A 99 16.95 2.62 6.08
N ARG A 100 17.18 3.20 4.90
CA ARG A 100 16.73 2.62 3.62
C ARG A 100 17.31 1.21 3.40
N THR A 101 18.57 1.00 3.77
CA THR A 101 19.25 -0.29 3.66
C THR A 101 18.58 -1.35 4.54
N GLU A 102 18.20 -0.99 5.76
CA GLU A 102 17.51 -1.88 6.69
C GLU A 102 16.09 -2.21 6.22
N TYR A 103 15.33 -1.20 5.75
CA TYR A 103 14.01 -1.42 5.14
C TYR A 103 14.09 -2.41 3.98
N LEU A 104 15.02 -2.19 3.04
CA LEU A 104 15.22 -3.09 1.91
C LEU A 104 15.75 -4.45 2.34
N GLY A 105 16.61 -4.52 3.35
CA GLY A 105 17.16 -5.77 3.89
C GLY A 105 16.07 -6.71 4.38
N LEU A 106 15.04 -6.18 5.05
CA LEU A 106 13.86 -6.96 5.46
C LEU A 106 13.13 -7.57 4.27
N PHE A 107 12.65 -6.73 3.35
CA PHE A 107 11.76 -7.19 2.29
C PHE A 107 12.50 -8.02 1.22
N THR A 108 13.74 -7.67 0.87
CA THR A 108 14.58 -8.50 -0.01
C THR A 108 14.98 -9.82 0.67
N GLY A 109 15.16 -9.81 1.99
CA GLY A 109 15.33 -11.02 2.80
C GLY A 109 14.13 -11.97 2.70
N LEU A 110 12.92 -11.45 2.44
CA LEU A 110 11.71 -12.25 2.22
C LEU A 110 11.52 -12.70 0.77
N GLY A 111 12.27 -12.13 -0.19
CA GLY A 111 12.17 -12.45 -1.62
C GLY A 111 11.50 -11.37 -2.48
N LEU A 112 11.17 -10.21 -1.90
CA LEU A 112 10.67 -9.06 -2.66
C LEU A 112 11.83 -8.38 -3.39
N THR A 113 11.52 -7.67 -4.47
CA THR A 113 12.50 -6.95 -5.28
C THR A 113 12.16 -5.46 -5.35
N PRO A 114 13.09 -4.55 -5.03
CA PRO A 114 12.89 -3.14 -5.32
C PRO A 114 12.87 -2.94 -6.83
N PHE A 115 12.01 -2.05 -7.32
CA PHE A 115 12.09 -1.62 -8.72
C PHE A 115 12.97 -0.40 -8.89
N GLU A 116 13.54 -0.28 -10.08
CA GLU A 116 14.24 0.93 -10.49
C GLU A 116 13.23 2.04 -10.73
N GLU A 117 13.46 3.17 -10.07
CA GLU A 117 12.60 4.34 -10.18
C GLU A 117 12.79 5.00 -11.55
N SER A 118 11.67 5.37 -12.18
CA SER A 118 11.64 6.11 -13.44
C SER A 118 11.45 7.59 -13.15
N ASP A 119 11.96 8.46 -14.03
CA ASP A 119 11.61 9.89 -13.98
C ASP A 119 10.14 10.15 -14.40
N VAL A 120 9.49 9.14 -14.98
CA VAL A 120 8.09 9.19 -15.43
C VAL A 120 7.18 8.74 -14.29
N PHE A 121 6.26 9.61 -13.90
CA PHE A 121 5.22 9.28 -12.94
C PHE A 121 4.26 8.23 -13.50
N ASP A 122 4.05 7.19 -12.71
CA ASP A 122 3.13 6.08 -12.98
C ASP A 122 2.25 5.88 -11.75
N PRO A 123 0.93 6.13 -11.82
CA PRO A 123 0.03 6.03 -10.68
C PRO A 123 -0.13 4.59 -10.16
N PHE A 124 0.26 3.58 -10.93
CA PHE A 124 0.31 2.20 -10.45
C PHE A 124 1.48 2.01 -9.50
N LEU A 125 2.68 2.49 -9.87
CA LEU A 125 3.92 2.28 -9.11
C LEU A 125 4.15 3.28 -7.98
N HIS A 126 3.60 4.49 -8.12
CA HIS A 126 3.96 5.62 -7.28
C HIS A 126 2.81 6.10 -6.39
N GLU A 127 3.16 6.48 -5.17
CA GLU A 127 2.31 7.18 -4.22
C GLU A 127 2.80 8.64 -4.11
N ILE A 128 1.89 9.61 -4.27
CA ILE A 128 2.22 11.03 -4.15
C ILE A 128 2.33 11.39 -2.66
N VAL A 129 3.53 11.81 -2.26
CA VAL A 129 3.86 12.24 -0.88
C VAL A 129 3.69 13.75 -0.70
N GLU A 130 4.07 14.50 -1.73
CA GLU A 130 4.06 15.96 -1.72
C GLU A 130 3.96 16.48 -3.15
N VAL A 131 3.19 17.55 -3.35
CA VAL A 131 3.06 18.23 -4.64
C VAL A 131 3.65 19.63 -4.56
N GLU A 132 4.61 19.90 -5.44
CA GLU A 132 4.97 21.26 -5.86
C GLU A 132 4.04 21.69 -6.99
N GLN A 133 3.21 22.71 -6.74
CA GLN A 133 2.27 23.18 -7.75
C GLN A 133 3.00 23.96 -8.85
N ALA A 134 2.87 23.52 -10.10
CA ALA A 134 3.35 24.26 -11.26
C ALA A 134 2.49 25.49 -11.57
N GLU A 135 3.11 26.49 -12.22
CA GLU A 135 2.41 27.69 -12.71
C GLU A 135 1.50 27.36 -13.91
N ASP A 136 1.97 26.48 -14.80
CA ASP A 136 1.17 25.99 -15.93
C ASP A 136 0.15 24.94 -15.43
N PRO A 137 -1.17 25.20 -15.54
CA PRO A 137 -2.20 24.26 -15.12
C PRO A 137 -2.16 22.89 -15.81
N ASP A 138 -1.56 22.84 -17.00
CA ASP A 138 -1.46 21.66 -17.86
C ASP A 138 -0.06 21.01 -17.82
N GLU A 139 0.85 21.47 -16.94
CA GLU A 139 2.18 20.83 -16.78
C GLU A 139 1.99 19.36 -16.33
N PRO A 140 2.51 18.36 -17.06
CA PRO A 140 2.35 16.95 -16.70
C PRO A 140 3.06 16.64 -15.38
N VAL A 141 2.63 15.56 -14.71
CA VAL A 141 3.27 15.12 -13.46
C VAL A 141 4.71 14.68 -13.73
N ARG A 142 5.66 15.28 -13.01
CA ARG A 142 7.07 14.92 -13.04
C ARG A 142 7.54 14.57 -11.64
N ILE A 143 8.29 13.48 -11.51
CA ILE A 143 8.94 13.11 -10.24
C ILE A 143 10.10 14.07 -9.98
N THR A 144 10.16 14.60 -8.76
CA THR A 144 11.24 15.48 -8.30
C THR A 144 12.16 14.81 -7.29
N ASP A 145 11.64 13.83 -6.55
CA ASP A 145 12.39 13.06 -5.55
C ASP A 145 11.69 11.75 -5.20
N VAL A 146 12.46 10.74 -4.75
CA VAL A 146 11.95 9.45 -4.28
C VAL A 146 12.22 9.31 -2.79
N VAL A 147 11.16 9.43 -1.99
CA VAL A 147 11.20 9.43 -0.53
C VAL A 147 11.45 8.03 0.03
N TRP A 148 10.76 7.01 -0.50
CA TRP A 148 10.97 5.60 -0.16
C TRP A 148 10.81 4.70 -1.39
N PRO A 149 11.50 3.54 -1.44
CA PRO A 149 11.47 2.66 -2.60
C PRO A 149 10.15 1.89 -2.70
N GLY A 150 9.74 1.56 -3.92
CA GLY A 150 8.68 0.58 -4.16
C GLY A 150 9.20 -0.85 -4.28
N LEU A 151 8.31 -1.83 -4.10
CA LEU A 151 8.63 -3.24 -3.98
C LEU A 151 7.66 -4.11 -4.79
N TRP A 152 8.22 -5.03 -5.57
CA TRP A 152 7.52 -6.13 -6.21
C TRP A 152 7.63 -7.42 -5.38
N PHE A 153 6.63 -8.29 -5.54
CA PHE A 153 6.72 -9.71 -5.24
C PHE A 153 6.29 -10.49 -6.48
N GLY A 154 7.26 -10.77 -7.37
CA GLY A 154 6.94 -11.27 -8.71
C GLY A 154 6.14 -10.22 -9.49
N SER A 155 4.95 -10.58 -9.96
CA SER A 155 4.04 -9.66 -10.68
C SER A 155 3.12 -8.83 -9.74
N LEU A 156 3.13 -9.12 -8.44
CA LEU A 156 2.35 -8.40 -7.43
C LEU A 156 3.10 -7.15 -6.98
N LEU A 157 2.45 -5.99 -7.07
CA LEU A 157 2.95 -4.77 -6.46
C LEU A 157 2.68 -4.80 -4.96
N PHE A 158 3.74 -5.02 -4.17
CA PHE A 158 3.62 -5.09 -2.72
C PHE A 158 3.57 -3.71 -2.06
N SER A 159 4.42 -2.79 -2.50
CA SER A 159 4.47 -1.42 -1.98
C SER A 159 4.81 -0.43 -3.08
N ARG A 160 4.15 0.73 -3.07
CA ARG A 160 4.42 1.82 -3.99
C ARG A 160 5.60 2.65 -3.53
N ALA A 161 6.36 3.16 -4.49
CA ALA A 161 7.39 4.15 -4.23
C ALA A 161 6.75 5.48 -3.84
N GLY A 162 7.20 6.07 -2.73
CA GLY A 162 6.74 7.39 -2.30
C GLY A 162 7.52 8.45 -3.03
N VAL A 163 6.85 9.29 -3.81
CA VAL A 163 7.49 10.33 -4.62
C VAL A 163 7.01 11.72 -4.26
N ARG A 164 7.93 12.68 -4.34
CA ARG A 164 7.58 14.09 -4.49
C ARG A 164 7.41 14.38 -5.97
N VAL A 165 6.41 15.17 -6.31
CA VAL A 165 6.11 15.51 -7.71
C VAL A 165 5.95 17.01 -7.89
N ARG A 166 6.18 17.46 -9.12
CA ARG A 166 5.71 18.74 -9.62
C ARG A 166 4.67 18.50 -10.70
N ALA A 167 3.57 19.24 -10.65
CA ALA A 167 2.47 19.06 -11.60
C ALA A 167 1.63 20.33 -11.74
N GLY A 168 0.98 20.48 -12.90
CA GLY A 168 -0.12 21.41 -13.10
C GLY A 168 -1.39 20.96 -12.38
N VAL A 169 -2.25 21.92 -12.01
CA VAL A 169 -3.42 21.68 -11.15
C VAL A 169 -4.44 20.73 -11.79
N ARG A 170 -4.45 20.61 -13.11
CA ARG A 170 -5.32 19.66 -13.84
C ARG A 170 -4.82 18.22 -13.79
N HIS A 171 -3.61 17.98 -13.30
CA HIS A 171 -3.02 16.65 -13.16
C HIS A 171 -2.86 16.21 -11.71
N ALA A 172 -2.39 17.10 -10.83
CA ALA A 172 -2.37 16.88 -9.39
C ALA A 172 -2.46 18.23 -8.65
N GLU A 173 -3.50 18.38 -7.86
CA GLU A 173 -3.77 19.58 -7.07
C GLU A 173 -3.08 19.46 -5.71
N ARG A 174 -2.17 20.42 -5.43
CA ARG A 174 -1.53 20.50 -4.11
C ARG A 174 -2.57 20.75 -3.01
N GLY A 175 -2.48 20.00 -1.92
CA GLY A 175 -3.47 20.02 -0.84
C GLY A 175 -4.62 19.05 -1.05
N VAL A 176 -4.74 18.45 -2.24
CA VAL A 176 -5.66 17.33 -2.49
C VAL A 176 -4.85 16.05 -2.71
N ALA A 177 -3.99 16.01 -3.73
CA ALA A 177 -3.22 14.80 -4.07
C ALA A 177 -2.31 14.29 -2.95
N ASP A 178 -1.78 15.18 -2.12
CA ASP A 178 -0.88 14.88 -1.00
C ASP A 178 -1.55 14.90 0.38
N ARG A 179 -2.84 15.26 0.48
CA ARG A 179 -3.56 15.38 1.78
C ARG A 179 -4.91 14.68 1.86
N SER A 180 -5.52 14.30 0.74
CA SER A 180 -6.73 13.47 0.72
C SER A 180 -6.51 12.17 1.50
N PRO A 181 -7.56 11.56 2.08
CA PRO A 181 -7.41 10.26 2.70
C PRO A 181 -6.86 9.21 1.72
N LEU A 182 -5.88 8.42 2.17
CA LEU A 182 -5.28 7.35 1.39
C LEU A 182 -5.91 6.00 1.77
N TYR A 183 -6.61 5.39 0.81
CA TYR A 183 -7.36 4.15 0.98
C TYR A 183 -6.45 2.90 0.95
N TRP A 184 -6.90 1.81 1.58
CA TRP A 184 -6.17 0.54 1.76
C TRP A 184 -4.84 0.68 2.51
N THR A 185 -4.61 1.81 3.18
CA THR A 185 -3.34 2.11 3.86
C THR A 185 -3.55 2.12 5.36
N TYR A 186 -2.77 1.35 6.10
CA TYR A 186 -2.90 1.33 7.54
C TYR A 186 -2.40 2.62 8.17
N LEU A 187 -1.24 3.13 7.74
CA LEU A 187 -0.62 4.29 8.37
C LEU A 187 0.19 5.17 7.41
N ARG A 188 -0.03 6.49 7.50
CA ARG A 188 0.88 7.54 7.04
C ARG A 188 0.96 8.63 8.10
N ARG A 189 2.14 9.21 8.28
CA ARG A 189 2.39 10.31 9.21
C ARG A 189 1.83 11.64 8.71
N HIS A 190 1.92 11.87 7.40
CA HIS A 190 1.71 13.17 6.77
C HIS A 190 0.30 13.37 6.18
N ARG A 191 -0.55 12.33 6.15
CA ARG A 191 -1.92 12.40 5.62
C ARG A 191 -2.84 11.38 6.30
N PRO A 192 -4.16 11.61 6.31
CA PRO A 192 -5.14 10.63 6.78
C PRO A 192 -5.11 9.34 5.94
N THR A 193 -5.49 8.23 6.56
CA THR A 193 -5.61 6.93 5.88
C THR A 193 -6.93 6.26 6.23
N VAL A 194 -7.47 5.51 5.27
CA VAL A 194 -8.72 4.74 5.42
C VAL A 194 -8.42 3.30 5.09
N ASP A 195 -8.68 2.41 6.04
CA ASP A 195 -8.33 1.01 5.94
C ASP A 195 -9.40 0.14 6.59
N LEU A 196 -9.74 -0.98 5.95
CA LEU A 196 -10.82 -1.85 6.41
C LEU A 196 -10.56 -2.47 7.77
N SER A 197 -9.33 -2.44 8.30
CA SER A 197 -9.05 -2.92 9.66
C SER A 197 -9.47 -1.93 10.76
N GLN A 198 -9.68 -0.66 10.42
CA GLN A 198 -10.07 0.38 11.36
C GLN A 198 -11.49 0.12 11.88
N GLY A 199 -11.71 0.29 13.19
CA GLY A 199 -13.00 0.04 13.83
C GLY A 199 -13.28 -1.42 14.20
N TRP A 200 -12.43 -2.37 13.81
CA TRP A 200 -12.56 -3.78 14.20
C TRP A 200 -11.82 -4.10 15.50
N GLY A 201 -12.24 -5.18 16.17
CA GLY A 201 -11.55 -5.70 17.35
C GLY A 201 -10.14 -6.20 17.04
N SER A 202 -9.31 -6.31 18.10
CA SER A 202 -7.86 -6.58 18.02
C SER A 202 -7.44 -7.83 17.26
N ASN A 203 -8.34 -8.82 17.12
CA ASN A 203 -8.11 -10.03 16.32
C ASN A 203 -8.73 -9.95 14.92
N SER A 204 -9.91 -9.35 14.78
CA SER A 204 -10.62 -9.27 13.50
C SER A 204 -9.90 -8.37 12.49
N GLN A 205 -9.19 -7.35 12.96
CA GLN A 205 -8.40 -6.44 12.12
C GLN A 205 -7.28 -7.14 11.31
N TRP A 206 -6.89 -8.37 11.68
CA TRP A 206 -5.83 -9.13 10.99
C TRP A 206 -6.37 -10.09 9.93
N ARG A 207 -7.70 -10.13 9.76
CA ARG A 207 -8.37 -10.84 8.65
C ARG A 207 -8.77 -9.87 7.53
N THR A 208 -8.14 -8.71 7.49
CA THR A 208 -8.26 -7.77 6.38
C THR A 208 -7.43 -8.30 5.23
N ASP A 209 -8.04 -8.39 4.05
CA ASP A 209 -7.34 -8.87 2.86
C ASP A 209 -6.39 -7.79 2.32
N PHE A 210 -5.23 -8.22 1.84
CA PHE A 210 -4.30 -7.35 1.14
C PHE A 210 -4.87 -6.91 -0.21
N ARG A 211 -4.69 -5.63 -0.56
CA ARG A 211 -5.04 -5.12 -1.89
C ARG A 211 -4.09 -5.70 -2.94
N VAL A 212 -4.64 -6.30 -3.99
CA VAL A 212 -3.86 -7.01 -5.02
C VAL A 212 -3.76 -6.17 -6.28
N ASP A 213 -2.66 -5.43 -6.47
CA ASP A 213 -2.35 -4.75 -7.73
C ASP A 213 -1.33 -5.59 -8.52
N LEU A 214 -1.65 -6.01 -9.75
CA LEU A 214 -0.78 -6.86 -10.59
C LEU A 214 -0.33 -6.14 -11.85
N ARG A 215 0.93 -6.33 -12.25
CA ARG A 215 1.42 -5.90 -13.57
C ARG A 215 2.00 -7.10 -14.32
N ASN A 216 1.46 -7.37 -15.50
CA ASN A 216 1.87 -8.48 -16.35
C ASN A 216 1.99 -8.03 -17.82
N ALA A 217 2.32 -8.95 -18.73
CA ALA A 217 2.51 -8.62 -20.15
C ALA A 217 1.24 -8.09 -20.85
N SER A 218 0.06 -8.37 -20.31
CA SER A 218 -1.24 -7.90 -20.82
C SER A 218 -1.63 -6.52 -20.29
N GLY A 219 -0.98 -6.03 -19.23
CA GLY A 219 -1.26 -4.74 -18.62
C GLY A 219 -1.31 -4.79 -17.10
N ASP A 220 -2.01 -3.82 -16.53
CA ASP A 220 -2.21 -3.66 -15.10
C ASP A 220 -3.60 -4.14 -14.70
N GLU A 221 -3.67 -4.92 -13.63
CA GLU A 221 -4.91 -5.30 -12.95
C GLU A 221 -4.90 -4.60 -11.59
N VAL A 222 -5.80 -3.64 -11.40
CA VAL A 222 -5.85 -2.78 -10.22
C VAL A 222 -6.89 -3.31 -9.24
N ASN A 223 -6.46 -3.63 -8.02
CA ASN A 223 -7.25 -4.34 -7.02
C ASN A 223 -7.93 -5.60 -7.60
N ALA A 224 -7.15 -6.49 -8.23
CA ALA A 224 -7.62 -7.65 -9.00
C ALA A 224 -8.63 -8.56 -8.27
N CYS A 225 -8.53 -8.65 -6.93
CA CYS A 225 -9.46 -9.41 -6.08
C CYS A 225 -10.76 -8.67 -5.75
N GLY A 226 -10.92 -7.43 -6.21
CA GLY A 226 -12.18 -6.69 -6.13
C GLY A 226 -13.31 -7.42 -6.85
N ARG A 227 -14.54 -7.17 -6.42
CA ARG A 227 -15.75 -7.87 -6.88
C ARG A 227 -16.53 -7.09 -7.91
N GLU A 228 -16.34 -5.77 -7.93
CA GLU A 228 -17.14 -4.85 -8.72
C GLU A 228 -16.23 -4.12 -9.72
N ASP A 229 -16.65 -4.09 -10.98
CA ASP A 229 -16.00 -3.23 -11.97
C ASP A 229 -16.22 -1.76 -11.55
N VAL A 230 -15.15 -0.97 -11.48
CA VAL A 230 -15.20 0.46 -11.12
C VAL A 230 -16.18 1.26 -12.01
N ASP A 231 -16.44 0.78 -13.23
CA ASP A 231 -17.33 1.41 -14.20
C ASP A 231 -18.77 0.90 -14.13
N ALA A 232 -19.06 -0.12 -13.33
CA ALA A 232 -20.42 -0.56 -13.09
C ALA A 232 -21.28 0.55 -12.46
N GLU A 233 -22.59 0.51 -12.68
CA GLU A 233 -23.54 1.42 -12.04
C GLU A 233 -23.57 1.13 -10.53
N ASP A 234 -22.87 1.96 -9.76
CA ASP A 234 -22.75 1.80 -8.32
C ASP A 234 -23.49 2.93 -7.57
N TRP A 235 -24.36 2.51 -6.67
CA TRP A 235 -25.19 3.33 -5.79
C TRP A 235 -24.43 3.84 -4.57
N THR A 236 -23.22 3.32 -4.30
CA THR A 236 -22.31 3.71 -3.21
C THR A 236 -21.32 4.82 -3.61
N ALA A 237 -21.13 5.05 -4.91
CA ALA A 237 -20.29 6.12 -5.44
C ALA A 237 -21.00 7.48 -5.55
N ARG A 238 -21.94 7.78 -4.65
CA ARG A 238 -22.67 9.05 -4.68
C ARG A 238 -21.66 10.21 -4.67
N GLY A 239 -21.72 11.05 -5.69
CA GLY A 239 -20.91 12.25 -5.79
C GLY A 239 -19.59 12.14 -6.58
N LEU A 240 -19.17 10.95 -7.03
CA LEU A 240 -18.02 10.81 -7.94
C LEU A 240 -18.44 10.47 -9.39
N SER A 241 -17.81 11.13 -10.34
CA SER A 241 -17.85 10.78 -11.76
C SER A 241 -17.10 9.45 -12.02
N PRO A 242 -17.36 8.77 -13.16
CA PRO A 242 -16.58 7.61 -13.58
C PRO A 242 -15.06 7.86 -13.60
N GLU A 243 -14.62 9.03 -14.06
CA GLU A 243 -13.20 9.40 -14.06
C GLU A 243 -12.63 9.52 -12.65
N GLU A 244 -13.37 10.14 -11.72
CA GLU A 244 -12.94 10.27 -10.32
C GLU A 244 -12.92 8.92 -9.59
N ARG A 245 -13.82 7.99 -9.91
CA ARG A 245 -13.78 6.61 -9.38
C ARG A 245 -12.52 5.88 -9.82
N ARG A 246 -12.20 5.93 -11.12
CA ARG A 246 -10.96 5.35 -11.66
C ARG A 246 -9.72 6.04 -11.08
N GLU A 247 -9.75 7.36 -10.91
CA GLU A 247 -8.69 8.13 -10.25
C GLU A 247 -8.49 7.63 -8.81
N LEU A 248 -9.55 7.54 -8.01
CA LEU A 248 -9.53 7.06 -6.64
C LEU A 248 -8.99 5.62 -6.55
N LEU A 249 -9.44 4.73 -7.43
CA LEU A 249 -8.99 3.35 -7.45
C LEU A 249 -7.51 3.24 -7.83
N ARG A 250 -7.03 4.00 -8.82
CA ARG A 250 -5.64 3.96 -9.29
C ARG A 250 -4.69 4.62 -8.31
N HIS A 251 -4.98 5.83 -7.85
CA HIS A 251 -4.13 6.60 -6.95
C HIS A 251 -4.33 6.26 -5.47
N ARG A 252 -5.36 5.47 -5.15
CA ARG A 252 -5.83 5.18 -3.78
C ARG A 252 -6.28 6.43 -3.02
N CYS A 253 -6.41 7.56 -3.70
CA CYS A 253 -6.87 8.84 -3.19
C CYS A 253 -7.32 9.70 -4.37
N LEU A 254 -8.03 10.78 -4.09
CA LEU A 254 -8.28 11.83 -5.08
C LEU A 254 -7.02 12.66 -5.29
N VAL A 255 -6.69 12.98 -6.54
CA VAL A 255 -5.59 13.90 -6.88
C VAL A 255 -6.06 15.29 -7.26
N ARG A 256 -7.38 15.49 -7.40
CA ARG A 256 -8.02 16.79 -7.67
C ARG A 256 -9.29 16.94 -6.86
N THR A 257 -9.68 18.18 -6.58
CA THR A 257 -10.97 18.46 -5.94
C THR A 257 -12.11 17.89 -6.79
N PRO A 258 -13.00 17.04 -6.24
CA PRO A 258 -14.11 16.50 -6.99
C PRO A 258 -15.05 17.59 -7.50
N ALA A 259 -15.66 17.37 -8.66
CA ALA A 259 -16.54 18.35 -9.29
C ALA A 259 -17.84 18.59 -8.49
N HIS A 260 -18.25 17.64 -7.63
CA HIS A 260 -19.49 17.72 -6.86
C HIS A 260 -19.24 18.17 -5.42
N GLU A 261 -19.84 19.30 -5.02
CA GLU A 261 -19.69 19.91 -3.68
C GLU A 261 -20.09 18.99 -2.51
N GLY A 262 -20.90 17.95 -2.75
CA GLY A 262 -21.30 16.95 -1.74
C GLY A 262 -20.28 15.85 -1.47
N ALA A 263 -19.27 15.69 -2.33
CA ALA A 263 -18.20 14.69 -2.16
C ALA A 263 -17.14 15.12 -1.12
N ALA A 264 -17.15 16.41 -0.74
CA ALA A 264 -16.23 16.95 0.25
C ALA A 264 -16.67 16.55 1.67
N GLY A 265 -16.00 15.54 2.24
CA GLY A 265 -16.23 15.06 3.60
C GLY A 265 -17.11 13.81 3.71
N GLU A 266 -17.55 13.23 2.58
CA GLU A 266 -18.10 11.87 2.55
C GLU A 266 -16.95 10.84 2.50
N GLU A 267 -17.05 9.78 3.29
CA GLU A 267 -16.13 8.65 3.22
C GLU A 267 -16.56 7.75 2.06
N PHE A 268 -15.77 7.72 0.97
CA PHE A 268 -15.98 6.76 -0.10
C PHE A 268 -15.67 5.33 0.37
N PHE A 269 -16.26 4.32 -0.27
CA PHE A 269 -16.02 2.91 0.08
C PHE A 269 -15.53 2.10 -1.13
N PRO A 270 -14.36 2.41 -1.71
CA PRO A 270 -13.92 1.87 -2.99
C PRO A 270 -13.36 0.44 -2.91
N PHE A 271 -13.45 -0.22 -1.74
CA PHE A 271 -12.67 -1.41 -1.39
C PHE A 271 -12.95 -2.63 -2.26
N ASP A 272 -14.18 -2.75 -2.78
CA ASP A 272 -14.60 -3.85 -3.65
C ASP A 272 -14.44 -3.53 -5.15
N TRP A 273 -14.01 -2.31 -5.52
CA TRP A 273 -13.81 -1.93 -6.93
C TRP A 273 -12.51 -2.50 -7.51
N ARG A 274 -12.54 -2.88 -8.79
CA ARG A 274 -11.39 -3.31 -9.59
C ARG A 274 -11.41 -2.69 -10.99
N MET A 275 -10.26 -2.71 -11.67
CA MET A 275 -10.10 -2.21 -13.05
C MET A 275 -8.91 -2.86 -13.75
#